data_AF-A0A7Y3CFZ3-F1
#
_entry.id   AF-A0A7Y3CFZ3-F1
#
_cell.length_a   1.000
_cell.length_b   1.000
_cell.length_c   1.000
_cell.angle_alpha   90.00
_cell.angle_beta   90.00
_cell.angle_gamma   90.00
#
_symmetry.space_group_name_H-M   'P 1'
#
loop_
_entity.id
_entity.type
_entity.pdbx_description
1 polymer ?
#
loop_
_entity_poly.entity_id
_entity_poly.type
_entity_poly.pdbx_seq_one_letter_code
_entity_poly.pdbx_strand_id
1 'polypeptide(L)'
;MKKQIALLLFSILLFSGCTAPQYFWPQEDIGFQELNQPTLEKKILIASHNTEFKTNVVNKIKDAFLNKDVYIKISGLENLENEDANQYSAVVLLNTAMGWKADRKVRSFLVRFGKLNHIIVLTTSDTADVTADTGGDRQIDAITSASSKDETEEVANNIINKINTLISR
;
A
#
# COMPACT_ATOMS: atom_id res chain seq x y z
N MET A 1 -47.13 12.54 -13.57
CA MET A 1 -45.79 12.40 -14.18
C MET A 1 -44.69 13.20 -13.47
N LYS A 2 -44.82 14.52 -13.24
CA LYS A 2 -43.76 15.33 -12.58
C LYS A 2 -43.31 14.82 -11.20
N LYS A 3 -44.24 14.30 -10.38
CA LYS A 3 -43.92 13.72 -9.05
C LYS A 3 -43.12 12.41 -9.11
N GLN A 4 -43.27 11.59 -10.16
CA GLN A 4 -42.51 10.35 -10.31
C GLN A 4 -41.09 10.61 -10.84
N ILE A 5 -40.92 11.64 -11.68
CA ILE A 5 -39.59 12.11 -12.12
C ILE A 5 -38.79 12.68 -10.94
N ALA A 6 -39.45 13.45 -10.05
CA ALA A 6 -38.81 13.96 -8.83
C ALA A 6 -38.39 12.84 -7.86
N LEU A 7 -39.19 11.79 -7.72
CA LEU A 7 -38.87 10.63 -6.87
C LEU A 7 -37.68 9.82 -7.43
N LEU A 8 -37.62 9.66 -8.76
CA LEU A 8 -36.51 9.00 -9.45
C LEU A 8 -35.20 9.77 -9.32
N LEU A 9 -35.23 11.10 -9.51
CA LEU A 9 -34.05 11.95 -9.32
C LEU A 9 -33.55 11.97 -7.86
N PHE A 10 -34.46 11.90 -6.89
CA PHE A 10 -34.10 11.79 -5.47
C PHE A 10 -33.47 10.43 -5.13
N SER A 11 -33.94 9.34 -5.76
CA SER A 11 -33.35 8.00 -5.59
C SER A 11 -31.94 7.88 -6.18
N ILE A 12 -31.65 8.52 -7.32
CA ILE A 12 -30.31 8.55 -7.93
C ILE A 12 -29.31 9.33 -7.05
N LEU A 13 -29.76 10.40 -6.39
CA LEU A 13 -28.96 11.19 -5.46
C LEU A 13 -28.60 10.41 -4.18
N LEU A 14 -29.50 9.57 -3.68
CA LEU A 14 -29.25 8.72 -2.50
C LEU A 14 -28.32 7.54 -2.78
N PHE A 15 -28.24 7.04 -4.02
CA PHE A 15 -27.32 5.95 -4.39
C PHE A 15 -25.90 6.43 -4.76
N SER A 16 -25.73 7.72 -5.05
CA SER A 16 -24.43 8.28 -5.48
C SER A 16 -23.44 8.51 -4.32
N GLY A 17 -23.89 8.48 -3.06
CA GLY A 17 -23.06 8.76 -1.88
C GLY A 17 -22.06 7.65 -1.50
N CYS A 18 -22.11 6.48 -2.15
CA CYS A 18 -21.24 5.33 -1.84
C CYS A 18 -20.06 5.15 -2.81
N THR A 19 -19.83 6.06 -3.74
CA THR A 19 -18.80 5.85 -4.77
C THR A 19 -17.49 6.52 -4.37
N ALA A 20 -16.56 5.73 -3.83
CA ALA A 20 -15.15 6.06 -3.61
C ALA A 20 -14.83 7.02 -2.43
N PRO A 21 -14.86 6.51 -1.18
CA PRO A 21 -14.46 7.28 0.03
C PRO A 21 -13.06 7.90 -0.04
N GLN A 22 -12.15 7.34 -0.84
CA GLN A 22 -10.78 7.83 -1.02
C GLN A 22 -10.69 9.27 -1.56
N TYR A 23 -11.73 9.76 -2.25
CA TYR A 23 -11.81 11.15 -2.70
C TYR A 23 -12.25 12.12 -1.61
N PHE A 24 -13.06 11.64 -0.67
CA PHE A 24 -13.60 12.44 0.43
C PHE A 24 -12.67 12.43 1.64
N TRP A 25 -11.86 11.38 1.79
CA TRP A 25 -10.84 11.23 2.83
C TRP A 25 -9.46 10.96 2.21
N PRO A 26 -8.83 11.99 1.59
CA PRO A 26 -7.46 11.86 1.14
C PRO A 26 -6.53 11.63 2.34
N GLN A 27 -5.54 10.75 2.17
CA GLN A 27 -4.46 10.54 3.13
C GLN A 27 -3.21 11.25 2.64
N GLU A 28 -2.46 11.84 3.57
CA GLU A 28 -1.16 12.42 3.28
C GLU A 28 -0.12 11.30 3.04
N ASP A 29 0.75 11.53 2.08
CA ASP A 29 1.81 10.60 1.71
C ASP A 29 3.03 10.73 2.64
N ILE A 30 3.79 9.64 2.81
CA ILE A 30 5.07 9.71 3.50
C ILE A 30 6.07 10.54 2.68
N GLY A 31 6.90 11.33 3.38
CA GLY A 31 7.96 12.10 2.74
C GLY A 31 9.00 11.22 2.05
N PHE A 32 9.52 11.71 0.91
CA PHE A 32 10.56 11.05 0.15
C PHE A 32 11.86 10.90 0.94
N GLN A 33 12.43 9.70 0.96
CA GLN A 33 13.71 9.41 1.60
C GLN A 33 14.46 8.33 0.82
N GLU A 34 15.78 8.43 0.79
CA GLU A 34 16.67 7.39 0.27
C GLU A 34 17.65 6.96 1.34
N LEU A 35 17.95 5.66 1.38
CA LEU A 35 18.98 5.09 2.24
C LEU A 35 19.98 4.30 1.40
N ASN A 36 21.24 4.40 1.80
CA ASN A 36 22.38 3.77 1.14
C ASN A 36 22.56 4.25 -0.32
N GLN A 37 23.46 3.60 -1.07
CA GLN A 37 23.87 4.08 -2.40
C GLN A 37 22.98 3.52 -3.52
N PRO A 38 22.43 4.35 -4.44
CA PRO A 38 21.60 3.89 -5.57
C PRO A 38 22.30 2.93 -6.55
N THR A 39 23.64 2.86 -6.48
CA THR A 39 24.47 1.96 -7.27
C THR A 39 24.48 0.52 -6.76
N LEU A 40 23.93 0.26 -5.57
CA LEU A 40 23.79 -1.08 -5.03
C LEU A 40 22.87 -1.93 -5.92
N GLU A 41 23.24 -3.20 -6.09
CA GLU A 41 22.50 -4.14 -6.92
C GLU A 41 21.12 -4.44 -6.34
N LYS A 42 21.05 -4.63 -5.02
CA LYS A 42 19.80 -4.92 -4.31
C LYS A 42 19.06 -3.63 -4.02
N LYS A 43 17.79 -3.56 -4.42
CA LYS A 43 16.97 -2.35 -4.30
C LYS A 43 15.61 -2.67 -3.71
N ILE A 44 15.17 -1.86 -2.76
CA ILE A 44 13.85 -1.96 -2.13
C ILE A 44 13.09 -0.67 -2.38
N LEU A 45 11.86 -0.77 -2.86
CA LEU A 45 10.89 0.33 -2.88
C LEU A 45 9.90 0.16 -1.74
N ILE A 46 9.68 1.20 -0.95
CA ILE A 46 8.64 1.25 0.08
C ILE A 46 7.73 2.43 -0.21
N ALA A 47 6.45 2.18 -0.49
CA ALA A 47 5.48 3.22 -0.79
C ALA A 47 4.36 3.25 0.26
N SER A 48 4.07 4.41 0.85
CA SER A 48 3.13 4.51 1.97
C SER A 48 2.45 5.87 2.13
N HIS A 49 1.27 5.85 2.75
CA HIS A 49 0.67 7.00 3.44
C HIS A 49 1.37 7.27 4.79
N ASN A 50 1.28 8.51 5.28
CA ASN A 50 1.88 8.99 6.53
C ASN A 50 0.94 8.84 7.74
N THR A 51 0.54 7.61 8.05
CA THR A 51 -0.16 7.29 9.30
C THR A 51 0.84 6.79 10.34
N GLU A 52 0.61 7.06 11.63
CA GLU A 52 1.52 6.62 12.72
C GLU A 52 1.94 5.15 12.60
N PHE A 53 0.98 4.24 12.42
CA PHE A 53 1.25 2.80 12.26
C PHE A 53 2.17 2.50 11.08
N LYS A 54 1.83 2.96 9.88
CA LYS A 54 2.63 2.71 8.68
C LYS A 54 4.01 3.35 8.77
N THR A 55 4.10 4.57 9.31
CA THR A 55 5.39 5.24 9.54
C THR A 55 6.26 4.44 10.51
N ASN A 56 5.68 3.84 11.56
CA ASN A 56 6.41 2.96 12.47
C ASN A 56 6.87 1.66 11.76
N VAL A 57 6.02 1.04 10.92
CA VAL A 57 6.42 -0.11 10.09
C VAL A 57 7.58 0.25 9.16
N VAL A 58 7.49 1.39 8.45
CA VAL A 58 8.56 1.89 7.58
C VAL A 58 9.85 2.09 8.36
N ASN A 59 9.80 2.74 9.53
CA ASN A 59 10.98 2.98 10.37
C ASN A 59 11.64 1.68 10.82
N LYS A 60 10.86 0.67 11.22
CA LYS A 60 11.41 -0.65 11.56
C LYS A 60 12.10 -1.33 10.38
N ILE A 61 11.52 -1.23 9.18
CA ILE A 61 12.16 -1.75 7.96
C ILE A 61 13.46 -0.97 7.70
N LYS A 62 13.44 0.36 7.80
CA LYS A 62 14.64 1.20 7.65
C LYS A 62 15.75 0.74 8.59
N ASP A 63 15.45 0.60 9.89
CA ASP A 63 16.42 0.22 10.91
C ASP A 63 17.00 -1.19 10.64
N ALA A 64 16.17 -2.13 10.19
CA ALA A 64 16.59 -3.50 9.88
C ALA A 64 17.52 -3.62 8.66
N PHE A 65 17.53 -2.62 7.78
CA PHE A 65 18.35 -2.59 6.57
C PHE A 65 19.36 -1.42 6.56
N LEU A 66 19.41 -0.64 7.63
CA LEU A 66 20.42 0.38 7.85
C LEU A 66 21.80 -0.29 7.90
N ASN A 67 22.73 0.17 7.07
CA ASN A 67 24.09 -0.39 6.90
C ASN A 67 24.17 -1.77 6.22
N LYS A 68 23.10 -2.27 5.59
CA LYS A 68 23.19 -3.42 4.68
C LYS A 68 23.49 -2.94 3.26
N ASP A 69 24.09 -3.81 2.43
CA ASP A 69 24.34 -3.57 1.00
C ASP A 69 23.04 -3.66 0.18
N VAL A 70 22.07 -2.80 0.51
CA VAL A 70 20.79 -2.66 -0.19
C VAL A 70 20.40 -1.19 -0.26
N TYR A 71 20.02 -0.72 -1.43
CA TYR A 71 19.44 0.61 -1.58
C TYR A 71 17.96 0.58 -1.21
N ILE A 72 17.49 1.59 -0.48
CA ILE A 72 16.08 1.71 -0.09
C ILE A 72 15.56 3.06 -0.55
N LYS A 73 14.50 3.03 -1.35
CA LYS A 73 13.73 4.20 -1.73
C LYS A 73 12.40 4.19 -0.98
N ILE A 74 12.09 5.28 -0.31
CA ILE A 74 10.84 5.48 0.42
C ILE A 74 10.12 6.65 -0.22
N SER A 75 8.87 6.45 -0.58
CA SER A 75 8.08 7.48 -1.24
C SER A 75 6.60 7.40 -0.90
N GLY A 76 5.90 8.52 -1.11
CA GLY A 76 4.44 8.55 -1.12
C GLY A 76 3.84 7.67 -2.22
N LEU A 77 2.60 7.23 -2.02
CA LEU A 77 1.88 6.46 -3.05
C LEU A 77 1.70 7.24 -4.36
N GLU A 78 1.71 8.57 -4.34
CA GLU A 78 1.65 9.41 -5.56
C GLU A 78 2.80 9.12 -6.52
N ASN A 79 3.96 8.79 -5.99
CA ASN A 79 5.14 8.57 -6.83
C ASN A 79 5.10 7.23 -7.56
N LEU A 80 4.22 6.29 -7.18
CA LEU A 80 4.11 4.97 -7.80
C LEU A 80 3.85 5.02 -9.31
N GLU A 81 3.23 6.08 -9.82
CA GLU A 81 3.02 6.23 -11.27
C GLU A 81 4.35 6.29 -12.05
N ASN A 82 5.39 6.83 -11.42
CA ASN A 82 6.72 7.06 -11.99
C ASN A 82 7.72 5.93 -11.65
N GLU A 83 7.31 4.94 -10.87
CA GLU A 83 8.17 3.81 -10.49
C GLU A 83 8.01 2.62 -11.46
N ASP A 84 9.11 1.90 -11.68
CA ASP A 84 9.13 0.60 -12.36
C ASP A 84 9.52 -0.51 -11.38
N ALA A 85 8.56 -1.40 -11.07
CA ALA A 85 8.75 -2.49 -10.12
C ALA A 85 9.87 -3.47 -10.53
N ASN A 86 10.23 -3.55 -11.82
CA ASN A 86 11.29 -4.43 -12.30
C ASN A 86 12.69 -3.97 -11.87
N GLN A 87 12.83 -2.70 -11.44
CA GLN A 87 14.11 -2.16 -10.97
C GLN A 87 14.42 -2.52 -9.51
N TYR A 88 13.49 -3.19 -8.83
CA TYR A 88 13.57 -3.47 -7.40
C TYR A 88 13.58 -4.97 -7.14
N SER A 89 14.41 -5.40 -6.19
CA SER A 89 14.45 -6.76 -5.67
C SER A 89 13.26 -7.05 -4.75
N ALA A 90 12.69 -6.01 -4.13
CA ALA A 90 11.45 -6.08 -3.37
C ALA A 90 10.68 -4.74 -3.45
N VAL A 91 9.36 -4.81 -3.54
CA VAL A 91 8.46 -3.66 -3.47
C VAL A 91 7.48 -3.87 -2.33
N VAL A 92 7.35 -2.89 -1.44
CA VAL A 92 6.45 -2.90 -0.29
C VAL A 92 5.44 -1.77 -0.43
N LEU A 93 4.15 -2.10 -0.50
CA LEU A 93 3.06 -1.12 -0.59
C LEU A 93 2.26 -1.14 0.71
N LEU A 94 2.22 -0.03 1.44
CA LEU A 94 1.43 0.10 2.68
C LEU A 94 0.09 0.79 2.37
N ASN A 95 -0.89 -0.04 2.02
CA ASN A 95 -2.22 0.32 1.58
C ASN A 95 -3.20 0.52 2.75
N THR A 96 -4.23 1.36 2.56
CA THR A 96 -5.43 1.38 3.42
C THR A 96 -6.63 0.91 2.60
N ALA A 97 -7.40 -0.04 3.12
CA ALA A 97 -8.67 -0.42 2.52
C ALA A 97 -9.74 0.64 2.87
N MET A 98 -10.28 1.32 1.87
CA MET A 98 -11.42 2.23 2.04
C MET A 98 -12.57 1.78 1.15
N GLY A 99 -13.74 1.49 1.75
CA GLY A 99 -14.88 0.93 1.02
C GLY A 99 -14.54 -0.40 0.34
N TRP A 100 -13.84 -1.29 1.05
CA TRP A 100 -13.38 -2.62 0.58
C TRP A 100 -12.42 -2.60 -0.62
N LYS A 101 -11.89 -1.43 -1.00
CA LYS A 101 -10.95 -1.28 -2.12
C LYS A 101 -9.61 -0.76 -1.65
N ALA A 102 -8.54 -1.26 -2.27
CA ALA A 102 -7.21 -0.69 -2.10
C ALA A 102 -7.15 0.73 -2.68
N ASP A 103 -6.19 1.52 -2.22
CA ASP A 103 -5.85 2.83 -2.77
C ASP A 103 -5.74 2.74 -4.28
N ARG A 104 -6.36 3.69 -4.99
CA ARG A 104 -6.32 3.73 -6.46
C ARG A 104 -4.89 3.68 -6.99
N LYS A 105 -3.94 4.37 -6.36
CA LYS A 105 -2.54 4.43 -6.78
C LYS A 105 -1.90 3.04 -6.67
N VAL A 106 -2.18 2.32 -5.59
CA VAL A 106 -1.78 0.92 -5.39
C VAL A 106 -2.40 0.00 -6.44
N ARG A 107 -3.71 0.12 -6.69
CA ARG A 107 -4.40 -0.70 -7.70
C ARG A 107 -3.81 -0.47 -9.09
N SER A 108 -3.61 0.77 -9.50
CA SER A 108 -2.99 1.12 -10.78
C SER A 108 -1.58 0.52 -10.91
N PHE A 109 -0.79 0.55 -9.85
CA PHE A 109 0.53 -0.08 -9.81
C PHE A 109 0.43 -1.61 -9.94
N LEU A 110 -0.50 -2.25 -9.24
CA LEU A 110 -0.72 -3.70 -9.29
C LEU A 110 -1.29 -4.19 -10.62
N VAL A 111 -2.07 -3.37 -11.33
CA VAL A 111 -2.48 -3.69 -12.72
C VAL A 111 -1.25 -3.78 -13.63
N ARG A 112 -0.25 -2.91 -13.43
CA ARG A 112 0.99 -2.91 -14.22
C ARG A 112 1.94 -4.03 -13.83
N PHE A 113 2.10 -4.30 -12.54
CA PHE A 113 3.21 -5.11 -12.02
C PHE A 113 2.80 -6.26 -11.10
N GLY A 114 1.51 -6.43 -10.78
CA GLY A 114 1.02 -7.38 -9.77
C GLY A 114 1.28 -8.86 -10.05
N LYS A 115 1.80 -9.20 -11.25
CA LYS A 115 2.26 -10.56 -11.58
C LYS A 115 3.67 -10.87 -11.05
N LEU A 116 4.44 -9.85 -10.70
CA LEU A 116 5.78 -10.00 -10.13
C LEU A 116 5.70 -10.66 -8.75
N ASN A 117 6.65 -11.54 -8.45
CA ASN A 117 6.67 -12.33 -7.22
C ASN A 117 7.40 -11.63 -6.07
N HIS A 118 7.84 -10.39 -6.27
CA HIS A 118 8.58 -9.57 -5.32
C HIS A 118 7.82 -8.33 -4.85
N ILE A 119 6.49 -8.33 -4.96
CA ILE A 119 5.61 -7.29 -4.44
C ILE A 119 4.91 -7.79 -3.19
N ILE A 120 5.06 -7.05 -2.09
CA ILE A 120 4.43 -7.26 -0.79
C ILE A 120 3.43 -6.11 -0.57
N VAL A 121 2.20 -6.41 -0.15
CA VAL A 121 1.20 -5.37 0.11
C VAL A 121 0.66 -5.52 1.52
N LEU A 122 0.93 -4.56 2.40
CA LEU A 122 0.24 -4.48 3.68
C LEU A 122 -1.08 -3.75 3.46
N THR A 123 -2.20 -4.29 3.93
CA THR A 123 -3.48 -3.60 3.88
C THR A 123 -4.02 -3.38 5.28
N THR A 124 -4.12 -2.12 5.69
CA THR A 124 -4.76 -1.73 6.95
C THR A 124 -6.23 -1.42 6.72
N SER A 125 -7.09 -1.84 7.65
CA SER A 125 -8.52 -1.54 7.65
C SER A 125 -9.01 -1.28 9.06
N ASP A 126 -10.07 -0.49 9.20
CA ASP A 126 -10.71 -0.25 10.50
C ASP A 126 -11.48 -1.48 11.03
N THR A 127 -11.56 -2.54 10.23
CA THR A 127 -12.21 -3.81 10.57
C THR A 127 -11.23 -4.96 10.25
N ALA A 128 -11.16 -5.95 11.13
CA ALA A 128 -10.05 -6.91 11.17
C ALA A 128 -9.99 -7.91 9.99
N ASP A 129 -11.02 -8.00 9.14
CA ASP A 129 -11.15 -9.09 8.15
C ASP A 129 -11.44 -8.60 6.72
N VAL A 130 -10.81 -7.51 6.29
CA VAL A 130 -11.02 -7.00 4.92
C VAL A 130 -9.84 -7.35 4.03
N THR A 131 -10.00 -8.36 3.19
CA THR A 131 -9.19 -8.49 1.97
C THR A 131 -9.67 -7.42 0.99
N ALA A 132 -8.89 -6.35 0.83
CA ALA A 132 -9.24 -5.30 -0.11
C ALA A 132 -9.20 -5.81 -1.55
N ASP A 133 -10.17 -5.39 -2.37
CA ASP A 133 -10.10 -5.56 -3.82
C ASP A 133 -8.89 -4.77 -4.34
N THR A 134 -7.86 -5.51 -4.75
CA THR A 134 -6.63 -4.99 -5.36
C THR A 134 -6.72 -4.90 -6.88
N GLY A 135 -7.81 -5.37 -7.50
CA GLY A 135 -8.04 -5.32 -8.94
C GLY A 135 -7.19 -6.28 -9.79
N GLY A 136 -6.53 -7.27 -9.19
CA GLY A 136 -5.71 -8.27 -9.89
C GLY A 136 -6.06 -9.71 -9.54
N ASP A 137 -5.71 -10.65 -10.42
CA ASP A 137 -6.07 -12.08 -10.32
C ASP A 137 -5.25 -12.89 -9.30
N ARG A 138 -4.32 -12.25 -8.58
CA ARG A 138 -3.38 -12.93 -7.68
C ARG A 138 -3.74 -12.66 -6.22
N GLN A 139 -3.65 -13.71 -5.39
CA GLN A 139 -3.45 -13.56 -3.95
C GLN A 139 -2.10 -12.86 -3.73
N ILE A 140 -2.15 -11.55 -3.64
CA ILE A 140 -1.03 -10.75 -3.19
C ILE A 140 -0.85 -11.07 -1.71
N ASP A 141 0.40 -11.14 -1.23
CA ASP A 141 0.73 -11.30 0.18
C ASP A 141 0.21 -10.08 0.95
N ALA A 142 -1.09 -10.12 1.26
CA ALA A 142 -1.84 -9.15 2.01
C ALA A 142 -1.71 -9.49 3.49
N ILE A 143 -0.88 -8.74 4.21
CA ILE A 143 -0.92 -8.76 5.67
C ILE A 143 -2.07 -7.83 6.06
N THR A 144 -3.00 -8.30 6.88
CA THR A 144 -4.07 -7.49 7.48
C THR A 144 -3.77 -7.35 8.96
N SER A 145 -3.86 -6.15 9.50
CA SER A 145 -3.57 -5.87 10.91
C SER A 145 -4.41 -4.71 11.42
N ALA A 146 -4.84 -4.82 12.68
CA ALA A 146 -5.39 -3.73 13.45
C ALA A 146 -4.22 -2.86 13.98
N SER A 147 -4.40 -1.55 14.01
CA SER A 147 -3.31 -0.60 14.27
C SER A 147 -2.90 -0.54 15.76
N SER A 148 -2.41 -1.64 16.34
CA SER A 148 -1.88 -1.72 17.72
C SER A 148 -0.34 -1.80 17.76
N LYS A 149 0.26 -1.48 18.91
CA LYS A 149 1.74 -1.42 19.05
C LYS A 149 2.41 -2.79 18.94
N ASP A 150 1.83 -3.81 19.56
CA ASP A 150 2.36 -5.18 19.52
C ASP A 150 2.25 -5.77 18.09
N GLU A 151 1.15 -5.45 17.39
CA GLU A 151 0.98 -5.82 15.99
C GLU A 151 1.97 -5.11 15.06
N THR A 152 2.36 -3.86 15.37
CA THR A 152 3.35 -3.13 14.57
C THR A 152 4.69 -3.87 14.49
N GLU A 153 5.14 -4.44 15.62
CA GLU A 153 6.38 -5.24 15.69
C GLU A 153 6.24 -6.52 14.85
N GLU A 154 5.16 -7.26 15.05
CA GLU A 154 4.91 -8.51 14.34
C GLU A 154 4.82 -8.29 12.82
N VAL A 155 4.03 -7.31 12.39
CA VAL A 155 3.83 -6.95 10.99
C VAL A 155 5.15 -6.51 10.35
N ALA A 156 5.91 -5.64 11.02
CA ALA A 156 7.20 -5.21 10.51
C ALA A 156 8.16 -6.39 10.36
N ASN A 157 8.27 -7.27 11.36
CA ASN A 157 9.13 -8.45 11.31
C ASN A 157 8.71 -9.42 10.19
N ASN A 158 7.41 -9.63 9.98
CA ASN A 158 6.89 -10.43 8.88
C ASN A 158 7.29 -9.84 7.51
N ILE A 159 7.18 -8.51 7.33
CA ILE A 159 7.60 -7.83 6.10
C ILE A 159 9.12 -7.94 5.92
N ILE A 160 9.91 -7.69 6.97
CA ILE A 160 11.38 -7.79 6.94
C ILE A 160 11.82 -9.20 6.54
N ASN A 161 11.19 -10.24 7.06
CA ASN A 161 11.49 -11.63 6.71
C ASN A 161 11.17 -11.94 5.24
N LYS A 162 10.04 -11.44 4.72
CA LYS A 162 9.70 -11.57 3.30
C LYS A 162 10.72 -10.83 2.43
N ILE A 163 11.11 -9.60 2.79
CA ILE A 163 12.15 -8.84 2.06
C ILE A 163 13.46 -9.63 2.06
N ASN A 164 13.93 -10.11 3.21
CA ASN A 164 15.18 -10.91 3.30
C ASN A 164 15.15 -12.12 2.35
N THR A 165 14.01 -12.81 2.26
CA THR A 165 13.82 -13.96 1.35
C THR A 165 13.87 -13.56 -0.12
N LEU A 166 13.36 -12.37 -0.47
CA LEU A 166 13.35 -11.88 -1.85
C LEU A 166 14.73 -11.40 -2.29
N ILE A 167 15.44 -10.67 -1.44
CA ILE A 167 16.75 -10.10 -1.77
C ILE A 167 17.91 -11.10 -1.64
N SER A 168 17.67 -12.29 -1.11
CA SER A 168 18.67 -13.37 -1.03
C SER A 168 18.64 -14.31 -2.24
N ARG A 169 17.68 -14.16 -3.15
CA ARG A 169 17.61 -14.90 -4.42
C ARG A 169 18.56 -14.30 -5.43
#